data_AF-A0A2V5LDL6-F1
#
_entry.id   AF-A0A2V5LDL6-F1
#
_cell.length_a   1.000
_cell.length_b   1.000
_cell.length_c   1.000
_cell.angle_alpha   90.00
_cell.angle_beta   90.00
_cell.angle_gamma   90.00
#
_symmetry.space_group_name_H-M   'P 1'
#
loop_
_entity.id
_entity.type
_entity.pdbx_description
1 polymer ?
#
loop_
_entity_poly.entity_id
_entity_poly.type
_entity_poly.pdbx_seq_one_letter_code
_entity_poly.pdbx_strand_id
1 'polypeptide(L)'
;MREIATWCHQHDTTVRLHLQVRDKYQPDLRTMHETALAARGNDRPTTGWRRRHAEAVDFVDDHGRLPDTNSSIIAEQSLAGWITVQQLAANRGELSTAKRILMGDLPGWDASPRQALLDENWRARFG
;
A
#
# COMPACT_ATOMS: atom_id res chain seq x y z
N MET A 1 -13.61 -6.37 -2.48
CA MET A 1 -14.61 -5.87 -3.47
C MET A 1 -14.09 -4.69 -4.29
N ARG A 2 -13.72 -3.56 -3.68
CA ARG A 2 -13.22 -2.37 -4.39
C ARG A 2 -12.01 -2.58 -5.30
N GLU A 3 -11.09 -3.49 -5.01
CA GLU A 3 -9.86 -3.64 -5.82
C GLU A 3 -10.04 -4.37 -7.15
N ILE A 4 -10.92 -5.36 -7.25
CA ILE A 4 -11.17 -6.08 -8.51
C ILE A 4 -12.01 -5.20 -9.46
N ALA A 5 -12.96 -4.44 -8.90
CA ALA A 5 -13.76 -3.47 -9.65
C ALA A 5 -12.88 -2.40 -10.33
N THR A 6 -11.88 -1.88 -9.63
CA THR A 6 -10.94 -0.89 -10.18
C THR A 6 -10.02 -1.47 -11.26
N TRP A 7 -9.68 -2.76 -11.18
CA TRP A 7 -8.81 -3.42 -12.18
C TRP A 7 -9.57 -3.92 -13.42
N CYS A 8 -10.87 -4.20 -13.31
CA CYS A 8 -11.70 -4.69 -14.42
C CYS A 8 -12.64 -3.63 -15.01
N HIS A 9 -12.60 -2.37 -14.53
CA HIS A 9 -13.58 -1.32 -14.88
C HIS A 9 -15.05 -1.78 -14.73
N GLN A 10 -15.33 -2.69 -13.81
CA GLN A 10 -16.67 -3.23 -13.56
C GLN A 10 -17.23 -2.65 -12.26
N HIS A 11 -18.54 -2.36 -12.25
CA HIS A 11 -19.22 -1.84 -11.07
C HIS A 11 -19.19 -2.85 -9.90
N ASP A 12 -18.99 -2.38 -8.66
CA ASP A 12 -18.85 -3.21 -7.45
C ASP A 12 -20.03 -4.18 -7.23
N THR A 13 -21.22 -3.79 -7.68
CA THR A 13 -22.44 -4.60 -7.71
C THR A 13 -22.32 -5.86 -8.57
N THR A 14 -21.61 -5.79 -9.69
CA THR A 14 -21.42 -6.92 -10.63
C THR A 14 -20.47 -7.96 -10.06
N VAL A 15 -19.37 -7.51 -9.42
CA VAL A 15 -18.40 -8.40 -8.75
C VAL A 15 -19.07 -9.12 -7.58
N ARG A 16 -19.89 -8.42 -6.80
CA ARG A 16 -20.67 -9.01 -5.69
C ARG A 16 -21.64 -10.08 -6.19
N LEU A 17 -22.33 -9.83 -7.29
CA LEU A 17 -23.26 -10.78 -7.90
C LEU A 17 -22.53 -12.03 -8.41
N HIS A 18 -21.40 -11.85 -9.10
CA HIS A 18 -20.59 -12.95 -9.62
C HIS A 18 -20.07 -13.87 -8.51
N LEU A 19 -19.68 -13.28 -7.38
CA LEU A 19 -19.22 -14.05 -6.22
C LEU A 19 -20.38 -14.80 -5.55
N GLN A 20 -21.56 -14.20 -5.41
CA GLN A 20 -22.76 -14.91 -4.91
C GLN A 20 -23.17 -16.09 -5.80
N VAL A 21 -23.09 -15.93 -7.13
CA VAL A 21 -23.41 -17.02 -8.06
C VAL A 21 -22.39 -18.15 -7.95
N ARG A 22 -21.11 -17.84 -7.77
CA ARG A 22 -20.05 -18.87 -7.64
C ARG A 22 -20.05 -19.58 -6.29
N ASP A 23 -20.44 -18.92 -5.20
CA ASP A 23 -20.62 -19.52 -3.87
C ASP A 23 -21.65 -20.67 -3.88
N LYS A 24 -22.61 -20.63 -4.81
CA LYS A 24 -23.58 -21.71 -5.06
C LYS A 24 -22.93 -23.01 -5.57
N TYR A 25 -21.77 -22.92 -6.22
CA TYR A 25 -21.07 -24.06 -6.83
C TYR A 25 -19.78 -24.45 -6.09
N GLN A 26 -19.29 -23.59 -5.21
CA GLN A 26 -18.19 -23.86 -4.29
C GLN A 26 -18.58 -23.35 -2.90
N PRO A 27 -19.13 -24.22 -2.03
CA PRO A 27 -19.42 -23.83 -0.66
C PRO A 27 -18.13 -23.34 0.02
N ASP A 28 -18.27 -22.32 0.87
CA ASP A 28 -17.19 -21.61 1.59
C ASP A 28 -16.30 -20.65 0.79
N LEU A 29 -16.53 -20.41 -0.50
CA LEU A 29 -15.73 -19.44 -1.27
C LEU A 29 -15.80 -18.03 -0.65
N ARG A 30 -17.00 -17.60 -0.21
CA ARG A 30 -17.18 -16.34 0.50
C ARG A 30 -16.45 -16.32 1.85
N THR A 31 -16.58 -17.37 2.64
CA THR A 31 -15.92 -17.50 3.95
C THR A 31 -14.40 -17.46 3.79
N MET A 32 -13.84 -18.22 2.84
CA MET A 32 -12.42 -18.19 2.50
C MET A 32 -11.96 -16.79 2.06
N HIS A 33 -12.76 -16.09 1.26
CA HIS A 33 -12.47 -14.71 0.88
C HIS A 33 -12.46 -13.78 2.09
N GLU A 34 -13.43 -13.88 3.00
CA GLU A 34 -13.53 -13.07 4.21
C GLU A 34 -12.40 -13.38 5.20
N THR A 35 -12.05 -14.66 5.41
CA THR A 35 -10.92 -15.09 6.24
C THR A 35 -9.59 -14.61 5.64
N ALA A 36 -9.41 -14.72 4.32
CA ALA A 36 -8.23 -14.20 3.63
C ALA A 36 -8.15 -12.66 3.68
N LEU A 37 -9.28 -11.96 3.75
CA LEU A 37 -9.31 -10.51 3.98
C LEU A 37 -8.96 -10.15 5.43
N ALA A 38 -9.51 -10.87 6.41
CA ALA A 38 -9.24 -10.66 7.83
C ALA A 38 -7.78 -10.96 8.19
N ALA A 39 -7.18 -11.98 7.58
CA ALA A 39 -5.78 -12.36 7.78
C ALA A 39 -4.77 -11.34 7.23
N ARG A 40 -5.18 -10.43 6.34
CA ARG A 40 -4.28 -9.45 5.67
C ARG A 40 -3.92 -8.23 6.52
N GLY A 41 -4.38 -8.17 7.76
CA GLY A 41 -4.10 -7.08 8.69
C GLY A 41 -4.96 -5.84 8.44
N ASN A 42 -5.24 -5.09 9.50
CA ASN A 42 -6.17 -3.96 9.46
C ASN A 42 -5.64 -2.74 8.66
N ASP A 43 -4.34 -2.69 8.35
CA ASP A 43 -3.67 -1.54 7.72
C ASP A 43 -3.58 -1.65 6.19
N ARG A 44 -4.69 -1.98 5.54
CA ARG A 44 -4.76 -2.06 4.07
C ARG A 44 -4.64 -0.66 3.42
N PRO A 45 -4.01 -0.52 2.24
CA PRO A 45 -4.04 0.73 1.49
C PRO A 45 -5.48 1.13 1.13
N THR A 46 -6.01 2.16 1.77
CA THR A 46 -7.31 2.74 1.44
C THR A 46 -7.26 3.47 0.09
N THR A 47 -8.43 3.82 -0.47
CA THR A 47 -8.49 4.63 -1.70
C THR A 47 -7.75 5.96 -1.54
N GLY A 48 -7.88 6.63 -0.38
CA GLY A 48 -7.16 7.86 -0.09
C GLY A 48 -5.65 7.65 0.01
N TRP A 49 -5.22 6.54 0.62
CA TRP A 49 -3.80 6.18 0.69
C TRP A 49 -3.21 5.96 -0.71
N ARG A 50 -3.92 5.20 -1.57
CA ARG A 50 -3.49 4.94 -2.95
C ARG A 50 -3.39 6.20 -3.78
N ARG A 51 -4.32 7.15 -3.60
CA ARG A 51 -4.25 8.45 -4.29
C ARG A 51 -3.01 9.23 -3.88
N ARG A 52 -2.68 9.27 -2.59
CA ARG A 52 -1.49 9.95 -2.08
C ARG A 52 -0.19 9.30 -2.54
N HIS A 53 -0.18 7.96 -2.63
CA HIS A 53 0.92 7.21 -3.22
C HIS A 53 1.10 7.57 -4.69
N ALA A 54 0.04 7.60 -5.49
CA ALA A 54 0.10 8.02 -6.89
C ALA A 54 0.62 9.46 -7.04
N GLU A 55 0.11 10.42 -6.25
CA GLU A 55 0.62 11.81 -6.24
C GLU A 55 2.13 11.88 -5.92
N ALA A 56 2.63 10.99 -5.05
CA ALA A 56 4.05 10.94 -4.71
C ALA A 56 4.89 10.31 -5.84
N VAL A 57 4.36 9.29 -6.52
CA VAL A 57 5.01 8.67 -7.70
C VAL A 57 5.09 9.70 -8.83
N ASP A 58 3.98 10.35 -9.16
CA ASP A 58 3.94 11.40 -10.19
C ASP A 58 4.94 12.52 -9.87
N PHE A 59 5.05 12.94 -8.60
CA PHE A 59 6.04 13.94 -8.20
C PHE A 59 7.48 13.47 -8.44
N VAL A 60 7.81 12.23 -8.09
CA VAL A 60 9.14 11.65 -8.31
C VAL A 60 9.43 11.54 -9.79
N ASP A 61 8.48 11.11 -10.60
CA ASP A 61 8.63 10.99 -12.05
C ASP A 61 8.89 12.37 -12.68
N ASP A 62 8.20 13.41 -12.23
CA ASP A 62 8.36 14.78 -12.72
C ASP A 62 9.66 15.46 -12.25
N HIS A 63 10.09 15.22 -11.01
CA HIS A 63 11.19 15.97 -10.37
C HIS A 63 12.48 15.17 -10.17
N GLY A 64 12.43 13.84 -10.32
CA GLY A 64 13.55 12.93 -10.06
C GLY A 64 13.99 12.84 -8.60
N ARG A 65 13.18 13.33 -7.65
CA ARG A 65 13.50 13.34 -6.22
C ARG A 65 12.24 13.20 -5.38
N LEU A 66 12.41 12.82 -4.11
CA LEU A 66 11.32 12.85 -3.14
C LEU A 66 10.91 14.30 -2.81
N PRO A 67 9.62 14.53 -2.47
CA PRO A 67 9.13 15.79 -1.94
C PRO A 67 9.90 16.24 -0.68
N ASP A 68 10.18 17.54 -0.57
CA ASP A 68 10.86 18.13 0.58
C ASP A 68 9.87 18.75 1.58
N THR A 69 10.04 18.43 2.86
CA THR A 69 9.29 19.05 3.96
C THR A 69 9.53 20.55 4.11
N ASN A 70 10.66 21.06 3.61
CA ASN A 70 11.02 22.48 3.68
C ASN A 70 10.68 23.26 2.40
N SER A 71 10.01 22.63 1.43
CA SER A 71 9.59 23.31 0.19
C SER A 71 8.69 24.51 0.49
N SER A 72 8.77 25.58 -0.29
CA SER A 72 7.80 26.70 -0.19
C SER A 72 6.42 26.33 -0.76
N ILE A 73 6.31 25.20 -1.45
CA ILE A 73 5.08 24.73 -2.08
C ILE A 73 4.30 23.86 -1.09
N ILE A 74 3.11 24.32 -0.70
CA ILE A 74 2.24 23.65 0.29
C ILE A 74 1.90 22.20 -0.14
N ALA A 75 1.66 21.98 -1.43
CA ALA A 75 1.35 20.65 -1.96
C ALA A 75 2.53 19.67 -1.79
N GLU A 76 3.76 20.14 -2.03
CA GLU A 76 4.97 19.34 -1.85
C GLU A 76 5.22 19.03 -0.37
N GLN A 77 5.13 20.04 0.52
CA GLN A 77 5.26 19.82 1.97
C GLN A 77 4.26 18.79 2.49
N SER A 78 3.02 18.84 2.00
CA SER A 78 1.98 17.89 2.34
C SER A 78 2.36 16.47 1.93
N LEU A 79 2.87 16.29 0.71
CA LEU A 79 3.34 14.99 0.21
C LEU A 79 4.55 14.48 1.01
N ALA A 80 5.51 15.35 1.31
CA ALA A 80 6.68 15.03 2.12
C ALA A 80 6.28 14.57 3.53
N GLY A 81 5.36 15.29 4.18
CA GLY A 81 4.82 14.88 5.48
C GLY A 81 4.10 13.53 5.43
N TRP A 82 3.37 13.24 4.35
CA TRP A 82 2.73 11.94 4.17
C TRP A 82 3.73 10.79 4.02
N ILE A 83 4.82 10.99 3.27
CA ILE A 83 5.93 10.02 3.15
C ILE A 83 6.57 9.77 4.51
N THR A 84 6.85 10.82 5.28
CA THR A 84 7.42 10.71 6.64
C THR A 84 6.53 9.89 7.56
N VAL A 85 5.20 10.05 7.50
CA VAL A 85 4.26 9.21 8.26
C VAL A 85 4.37 7.73 7.86
N GLN A 86 4.54 7.44 6.57
CA GLN A 86 4.73 6.05 6.11
C GLN A 86 6.06 5.46 6.59
N GLN A 87 7.13 6.25 6.54
CA GLN A 87 8.46 5.87 7.08
C GLN A 87 8.39 5.57 8.59
N LEU A 88 7.70 6.42 9.36
CA LEU A 88 7.51 6.20 10.80
C LEU A 88 6.71 4.93 11.07
N ALA A 89 5.63 4.68 10.32
CA ALA A 89 4.86 3.44 10.42
C ALA A 89 5.70 2.20 10.06
N ALA A 90 6.57 2.30 9.04
CA ALA A 90 7.47 1.23 8.65
C ALA A 90 8.48 0.92 9.77
N ASN A 91 9.09 1.97 10.33
CA ASN A 91 10.04 1.86 11.44
C ASN A 91 9.41 1.28 12.71
N ARG A 92 8.11 1.53 12.95
CA ARG A 92 7.36 0.94 14.08
C ARG A 92 6.91 -0.50 13.82
N GLY A 93 7.10 -1.02 12.60
CA GLY A 93 6.59 -2.33 12.20
C GLY A 93 5.07 -2.37 11.96
N GLU A 94 4.43 -1.20 11.94
CA GLU A 94 2.98 -1.04 11.80
C GLU A 94 2.55 -0.94 10.32
N LEU A 95 3.48 -0.62 9.42
CA LEU A 95 3.20 -0.56 7.99
C LEU A 95 2.98 -1.96 7.42
N SER A 96 1.79 -2.20 6.88
CA SER A 96 1.45 -3.48 6.26
C SER A 96 2.33 -3.83 5.07
N THR A 97 2.48 -5.12 4.80
CA THR A 97 3.25 -5.61 3.64
C THR A 97 2.76 -5.02 2.32
N ALA A 98 1.44 -4.87 2.15
CA ALA A 98 0.86 -4.29 0.94
C ALA A 98 1.28 -2.82 0.73
N LYS A 99 1.33 -2.03 1.79
CA LYS A 99 1.80 -0.64 1.71
C LYS A 99 3.30 -0.56 1.50
N ARG A 100 4.10 -1.45 2.11
CA ARG A 100 5.56 -1.52 1.84
C ARG A 100 5.87 -1.79 0.38
N ILE A 101 5.16 -2.75 -0.23
CA ILE A 101 5.33 -3.07 -1.65
C ILE A 101 5.07 -1.83 -2.51
N LEU A 102 3.95 -1.13 -2.28
CA LEU A 102 3.62 0.09 -3.03
C LEU A 102 4.63 1.22 -2.77
N MET A 103 5.02 1.44 -1.52
CA MET A 103 6.03 2.45 -1.20
C MET A 103 7.39 2.15 -1.86
N GLY A 104 7.69 0.89 -2.16
CA GLY A 104 8.85 0.45 -2.94
C GLY A 104 9.01 1.11 -4.31
N ASP A 105 7.92 1.66 -4.87
CA ASP A 105 7.96 2.42 -6.13
C ASP A 105 8.64 3.79 -5.97
N LEU A 106 8.82 4.29 -4.74
CA LEU A 106 9.40 5.60 -4.46
C LEU A 106 10.91 5.46 -4.13
N PRO A 107 11.85 5.86 -4.99
CA PRO A 107 13.28 5.70 -4.74
C PRO A 107 13.72 6.45 -3.47
N GLY A 108 14.44 5.74 -2.59
CA GLY A 108 15.01 6.31 -1.36
C GLY A 108 14.02 6.51 -0.21
N TRP A 109 12.77 6.04 -0.34
CA TRP A 109 11.76 6.18 0.71
C TRP A 109 12.09 5.38 1.98
N ASP A 110 12.85 4.31 1.86
CA ASP A 110 13.17 3.35 2.92
C ASP A 110 14.60 3.48 3.45
N ALA A 111 15.33 4.52 3.04
CA ALA A 111 16.73 4.79 3.41
C ALA A 111 16.91 5.23 4.89
N SER A 112 16.24 4.54 5.81
CA SER A 112 16.46 4.64 7.25
C SER A 112 17.56 3.67 7.67
N PRO A 113 18.54 4.09 8.49
CA PRO A 113 19.56 3.20 9.07
C PRO A 113 18.97 1.98 9.80
N ARG A 114 17.75 2.12 10.33
CA ARG A 114 17.00 1.04 10.98
C ARG A 114 16.49 -0.01 9.99
N GLN A 115 16.14 0.39 8.76
CA GLN A 115 15.66 -0.52 7.72
C GLN A 115 16.81 -1.34 7.13
N ALA A 116 17.99 -0.72 6.95
CA ALA A 116 19.21 -1.44 6.58
C ALA A 116 19.53 -2.57 7.59
N LEU A 117 19.34 -2.31 8.89
CA LEU A 117 19.51 -3.32 9.94
C LEU A 117 18.45 -4.44 9.87
N LEU A 118 17.21 -4.13 9.51
CA LEU A 118 16.14 -5.13 9.34
C LEU A 118 16.37 -6.01 8.10
N ASP A 119 16.83 -5.42 6.99
CA ASP A 119 17.17 -6.15 5.76
C ASP A 119 18.37 -7.07 5.97
N GLU A 120 19.37 -6.62 6.73
CA GLU A 120 20.51 -7.43 7.15
C GLU A 120 20.06 -8.59 8.05
N ASN A 121 19.15 -8.34 8.98
CA ASN A 121 18.61 -9.38 9.86
C ASN A 121 17.66 -10.36 9.13
N TRP A 122 16.96 -9.91 8.09
CA TRP A 122 16.19 -10.79 7.20
C TRP A 122 17.10 -11.69 6.36
N ARG A 123 18.18 -11.13 5.79
CA ARG A 123 19.21 -11.89 5.06
C ARG A 123 19.89 -12.94 5.93
N ALA A 124 20.17 -12.61 7.19
CA ALA A 124 20.79 -13.54 8.14
C ALA A 124 19.88 -14.69 8.60
N ARG A 125 18.55 -14.59 8.43
CA ARG A 125 17.59 -15.62 8.86
C ARG A 125 17.18 -16.59 7.75
N PHE A 126 17.40 -16.22 6.49
CA PHE A 126 16.96 -17.00 5.33
C PHE A 126 18.03 -17.14 4.22
N GLY A 127 19.28 -16.76 4.51
CA GLY A 127 20.47 -17.10 3.72
C GLY A 127 21.33 -18.10 4.47
#